data_AF-A0AAU2AXP3-F1
#
_entry.id   AF-A0AAU2AXP3-F1
#
_cell.length_a   1.000
_cell.length_b   1.000
_cell.length_c   1.000
_cell.angle_alpha   90.00
_cell.angle_beta   90.00
_cell.angle_gamma   90.00
#
_symmetry.space_group_name_H-M   'P 1'
#
loop_
_entity.id
_entity.type
_entity.pdbx_description
1 polymer ?
#
loop_
_entity_poly.entity_id
_entity_poly.type
_entity_poly.pdbx_seq_one_letter_code
_entity_poly.pdbx_strand_id
1 'polypeptide(L)'
;MAISVPGSAGLGSGLPGSSVSGQLGNVTATDTRALLTASWTASVISSSFTTGGATTAETVPASAVSYWSGTASATSGLGIFTPGQATAGQAQTLDSSRTAYGLAGGTGNNSATWNPTLVVAIPAGAVNGTYTGTVTHSIL
;
A
#
# COMPACT_ATOMS: atom_id res chain seq x y z
N MET A 1 -7.31 17.54 -4.36
CA MET A 1 -6.53 16.58 -3.55
C MET A 1 -5.64 15.79 -4.47
N ALA A 2 -4.52 15.30 -3.97
CA ALA A 2 -3.60 14.47 -4.73
C ALA A 2 -3.02 13.38 -3.83
N ILE A 3 -2.65 12.26 -4.45
CA ILE A 3 -1.85 11.22 -3.84
C ILE A 3 -0.61 11.00 -4.71
N SER A 4 0.57 11.06 -4.10
CA SER A 4 1.85 10.78 -4.75
C SER A 4 2.37 9.45 -4.24
N VAL A 5 2.84 8.61 -5.15
CA VAL A 5 3.37 7.27 -4.85
C VAL A 5 4.74 7.08 -5.53
N PRO A 6 5.59 6.18 -5.03
CA PRO A 6 6.80 5.77 -5.73
C PRO A 6 6.46 5.05 -7.05
N GLY A 7 7.29 5.23 -8.08
CA GLY A 7 7.05 4.61 -9.39
C GLY A 7 7.28 3.09 -9.42
N SER A 8 8.16 2.58 -8.55
CA SER A 8 8.44 1.15 -8.38
C SER A 8 9.12 0.89 -7.05
N ALA A 9 8.98 -0.32 -6.51
CA ALA A 9 9.68 -0.79 -5.31
C ALA A 9 10.15 -2.24 -5.47
N GLY A 10 11.36 -2.52 -5.02
CA GLY A 10 11.89 -3.88 -4.95
C GLY A 10 11.55 -4.52 -3.61
N LEU A 11 10.82 -5.64 -3.62
CA LEU A 11 10.45 -6.35 -2.38
C LEU A 11 11.53 -7.35 -1.93
N GLY A 12 12.45 -7.72 -2.82
CA GLY A 12 13.49 -8.72 -2.58
C GLY A 12 13.24 -10.01 -3.35
N SER A 13 13.84 -11.11 -2.88
CA SER A 13 13.73 -12.44 -3.47
C SER A 13 13.42 -13.49 -2.41
N GLY A 14 12.68 -14.54 -2.78
CA GLY A 14 12.39 -15.66 -1.89
C GLY A 14 12.21 -16.95 -2.67
N LEU A 15 12.27 -18.08 -1.96
CA LEU A 15 11.99 -19.40 -2.53
C LEU A 15 10.48 -19.65 -2.57
N PRO A 16 9.99 -20.52 -3.47
CA PRO A 16 8.61 -21.00 -3.43
C PRO A 16 8.22 -21.51 -2.04
N GLY A 17 7.05 -21.13 -1.56
CA GLY A 17 6.54 -21.47 -0.22
C GLY A 17 7.06 -20.58 0.91
N SER A 18 7.99 -19.66 0.63
CA SER A 18 8.47 -18.67 1.61
C SER A 18 7.68 -17.36 1.52
N SER A 19 8.04 -16.39 2.37
CA SER A 19 7.56 -15.02 2.23
C SER A 19 8.72 -14.06 1.96
N VAL A 20 8.41 -12.96 1.27
CA VAL A 20 9.33 -11.84 1.07
C VAL A 20 8.64 -10.55 1.50
N SER A 21 9.39 -9.61 2.07
CA SER A 21 8.84 -8.38 2.65
C SER A 21 9.68 -7.18 2.26
N GLY A 22 9.01 -6.08 1.92
CA GLY A 22 9.68 -4.84 1.52
C GLY A 22 8.78 -3.62 1.64
N GLN A 23 9.41 -2.47 1.84
CA GLN A 23 8.73 -1.18 1.86
C GLN A 23 8.50 -0.67 0.44
N LEU A 24 7.33 -0.06 0.21
CA LEU A 24 7.00 0.54 -1.09
C LEU A 24 7.70 1.88 -1.30
N GLY A 25 8.12 2.55 -0.23
CA GLY A 25 8.59 3.92 -0.24
C GLY A 25 7.47 4.91 0.12
N ASN A 26 7.81 6.20 0.14
CA ASN A 26 6.91 7.22 0.66
C ASN A 26 5.66 7.41 -0.23
N VAL A 27 4.49 7.24 0.38
CA VAL A 27 3.19 7.65 -0.15
C VAL A 27 2.75 8.92 0.56
N THR A 28 2.33 9.94 -0.19
CA THR A 28 1.91 11.23 0.35
C THR A 28 0.51 11.61 -0.13
N ALA A 29 -0.42 11.74 0.81
CA ALA A 29 -1.71 12.37 0.61
C ALA A 29 -1.62 13.88 0.86
N THR A 30 -2.14 14.69 -0.05
CA THR A 30 -2.19 16.16 0.08
C THR A 30 -3.58 16.70 -0.24
N ASP A 31 -4.07 17.55 0.64
CA ASP A 31 -5.30 18.31 0.47
C ASP A 31 -5.02 19.82 0.56
N THR A 32 -5.21 20.51 -0.57
CA THR A 32 -5.04 21.96 -0.72
C THR A 32 -6.36 22.71 -0.86
N ARG A 33 -7.49 22.06 -0.54
CA ARG A 33 -8.82 22.67 -0.63
C ARG A 33 -9.06 23.74 0.45
N ALA A 34 -8.21 23.82 1.47
CA ALA A 34 -8.28 24.78 2.58
C ALA A 34 -9.64 24.80 3.32
N LEU A 35 -10.28 23.63 3.48
CA LEU A 35 -11.59 23.52 4.12
C LEU A 35 -11.53 23.74 5.63
N LEU A 36 -12.62 24.24 6.22
CA LEU A 36 -12.74 24.37 7.68
C LEU A 36 -12.88 23.00 8.37
N THR A 37 -13.50 22.04 7.66
CA THR A 37 -13.70 20.65 8.07
C THR A 37 -13.29 19.71 6.93
N ALA A 38 -11.98 19.49 6.79
CA ALA A 38 -11.40 18.57 5.83
C ALA A 38 -11.49 17.12 6.34
N SER A 39 -11.94 16.23 5.48
CA SER A 39 -11.85 14.78 5.67
C SER A 39 -11.49 14.14 4.34
N TRP A 40 -10.72 13.06 4.42
CA TRP A 40 -10.37 12.26 3.25
C TRP A 40 -9.99 10.83 3.62
N THR A 41 -10.10 9.93 2.65
CA THR A 41 -9.64 8.56 2.77
C THR A 41 -8.77 8.19 1.57
N ALA A 42 -7.55 7.76 1.85
CA ALA A 42 -6.69 7.10 0.87
C ALA A 42 -6.94 5.59 0.92
N SER A 43 -7.15 4.99 -0.24
CA SER A 43 -7.36 3.54 -0.41
C SER A 43 -6.20 2.90 -1.18
N VAL A 44 -6.02 1.60 -0.99
CA VAL A 44 -4.99 0.78 -1.66
C VAL A 44 -5.56 -0.56 -2.12
N ILE A 45 -5.13 -1.02 -3.29
CA ILE A 45 -5.44 -2.35 -3.86
C ILE A 45 -4.25 -2.85 -4.68
N SER A 46 -4.11 -4.17 -4.83
CA SER A 46 -3.04 -4.78 -5.64
C SER A 46 -3.62 -5.63 -6.76
N SER A 47 -2.94 -5.63 -7.91
CA SER A 47 -3.07 -6.73 -8.86
C SER A 47 -2.35 -7.98 -8.33
N SER A 48 -2.57 -9.13 -8.97
CA SER A 48 -1.64 -10.26 -8.85
C SER A 48 -0.25 -9.86 -9.36
N PHE A 49 0.77 -10.55 -8.87
CA PHE A 49 2.13 -10.44 -9.37
C PHE A 49 2.38 -11.62 -10.31
N THR A 50 2.92 -11.36 -11.49
CA THR A 50 3.14 -12.39 -12.51
C THR A 50 4.55 -12.34 -13.09
N THR A 51 5.03 -13.49 -13.57
CA THR A 51 6.21 -13.63 -14.43
C THR A 51 5.81 -14.32 -15.72
N GLY A 52 6.70 -14.34 -16.73
CA GLY A 52 6.55 -15.17 -17.93
C GLY A 52 5.18 -15.05 -18.61
N GLY A 53 4.53 -16.20 -18.83
CA GLY A 53 3.22 -16.30 -19.48
C GLY A 53 2.00 -16.08 -18.56
N ALA A 54 2.22 -15.75 -17.28
CA ALA A 54 1.16 -15.59 -16.28
C ALA A 54 0.25 -16.83 -16.12
N THR A 55 0.81 -18.04 -16.29
CA THR A 55 0.13 -19.28 -15.90
C THR A 55 -0.03 -19.37 -14.38
N THR A 56 -0.75 -20.39 -13.89
CA THR A 56 -0.94 -20.61 -12.44
C THR A 56 0.38 -20.72 -11.67
N ALA A 57 1.39 -21.39 -12.24
CA ALA A 57 2.70 -21.54 -11.61
C ALA A 57 3.56 -20.26 -11.72
N GLU A 58 3.17 -19.32 -12.57
CA GLU A 58 3.83 -18.03 -12.79
C GLU A 58 3.07 -16.86 -12.16
N THR A 59 2.12 -17.15 -11.26
CA THR A 59 1.24 -16.15 -10.65
C THR A 59 1.26 -16.22 -9.12
N VAL A 60 1.51 -15.08 -8.49
CA VAL A 60 1.21 -14.84 -7.07
C VAL A 60 -0.08 -14.03 -7.00
N PRO A 61 -1.19 -14.59 -6.48
CA PRO A 61 -2.46 -13.89 -6.45
C PRO A 61 -2.40 -12.69 -5.48
N ALA A 62 -3.21 -11.65 -5.72
CA ALA A 62 -3.31 -10.49 -4.81
C ALA A 62 -3.71 -10.89 -3.37
N SER A 63 -4.39 -12.03 -3.19
CA SER A 63 -4.74 -12.58 -1.88
C SER A 63 -3.55 -13.12 -1.10
N ALA A 64 -2.40 -13.30 -1.75
CA ALA A 64 -1.12 -13.64 -1.14
C ALA A 64 -0.24 -12.40 -0.88
N VAL A 65 -0.75 -11.20 -1.14
CA VAL A 65 -0.06 -9.92 -0.95
C VAL A 65 -0.73 -9.18 0.21
N SER A 66 -0.05 -9.17 1.34
CA SER A 66 -0.48 -8.46 2.54
C SER A 66 0.18 -7.08 2.62
N TYR A 67 -0.58 -6.10 3.12
CA TYR A 67 -0.17 -4.71 3.25
C TYR A 67 -0.43 -4.21 4.66
N TRP A 68 0.46 -3.35 5.16
CA TRP A 68 0.13 -2.44 6.23
C TRP A 68 0.71 -1.05 5.96
N SER A 69 -0.07 -0.02 6.31
CA SER A 69 0.30 1.37 6.05
C SER A 69 1.49 1.83 6.88
N GLY A 70 1.63 1.30 8.09
CA GLY A 70 2.47 1.91 9.11
C GLY A 70 1.87 3.23 9.62
N THR A 71 2.56 3.88 10.54
CA THR A 71 2.23 5.24 10.99
C THR A 71 2.78 6.28 10.03
N ALA A 72 2.23 7.51 10.06
CA ALA A 72 2.81 8.61 9.30
C ALA A 72 4.26 8.88 9.72
N SER A 73 5.12 9.10 8.74
CA SER A 73 6.47 9.63 8.93
C SER A 73 6.49 11.16 8.98
N ALA A 74 5.49 11.81 8.38
CA ALA A 74 5.27 13.26 8.48
C ALA A 74 3.80 13.60 8.28
N THR A 75 3.31 14.61 9.00
CA THR A 75 2.00 15.23 8.78
C THR A 75 2.12 16.76 8.78
N SER A 76 1.17 17.43 8.13
CA SER A 76 1.00 18.88 8.23
C SER A 76 -0.48 19.23 8.32
N GLY A 77 -0.79 20.39 8.88
CA GLY A 77 -2.15 20.83 9.14
C GLY A 77 -2.73 20.25 10.43
N LEU A 78 -4.00 20.57 10.68
CA LEU A 78 -4.74 20.10 11.86
C LEU A 78 -5.62 18.90 11.52
N GLY A 79 -6.05 18.16 12.55
CA GLY A 79 -6.98 17.04 12.45
C GLY A 79 -6.38 15.72 12.94
N ILE A 80 -7.15 14.65 12.85
CA ILE A 80 -6.77 13.30 13.28
C ILE A 80 -6.37 12.49 12.06
N PHE A 81 -5.09 12.17 11.96
CA PHE A 81 -4.49 11.36 10.91
C PHE A 81 -4.43 9.90 11.35
N THR A 82 -5.21 9.03 10.71
CA THR A 82 -5.38 7.63 11.12
C THR A 82 -4.81 6.68 10.08
N PRO A 83 -3.80 5.84 10.43
CA PRO A 83 -3.34 4.78 9.54
C PRO A 83 -4.41 3.70 9.38
N GLY A 84 -4.48 3.08 8.20
CA GLY A 84 -5.37 1.93 7.96
C GLY A 84 -4.94 0.69 8.76
N GLN A 85 -3.65 0.37 8.72
CA GLN A 85 -3.03 -0.72 9.47
C GLN A 85 -1.71 -0.21 10.04
N ALA A 86 -1.71 0.19 11.30
CA ALA A 86 -0.58 0.85 11.96
C ALA A 86 0.63 -0.07 12.14
N THR A 87 0.42 -1.38 12.26
CA THR A 87 1.47 -2.37 12.55
C THR A 87 1.36 -3.61 11.67
N ALA A 88 2.45 -4.39 11.61
CA ALA A 88 2.50 -5.64 10.86
C ALA A 88 1.45 -6.67 11.34
N GLY A 89 1.10 -6.67 12.65
CA GLY A 89 0.05 -7.55 13.19
C GLY A 89 -1.36 -7.22 12.69
N GLN A 90 -1.53 -6.08 12.02
CA GLN A 90 -2.79 -5.62 11.43
C GLN A 90 -2.81 -5.76 9.91
N ALA A 91 -1.79 -6.38 9.31
CA ALA A 91 -1.68 -6.49 7.86
C ALA A 91 -2.91 -7.15 7.24
N GLN A 92 -3.34 -6.64 6.09
CA GLN A 92 -4.49 -7.16 5.35
C GLN A 92 -4.12 -7.47 3.91
N THR A 93 -4.73 -8.51 3.34
CA THR A 93 -4.54 -8.87 1.93
C THR A 93 -5.16 -7.80 1.01
N LEU A 94 -4.52 -7.59 -0.14
CA LEU A 94 -4.87 -6.56 -1.13
C LEU A 94 -5.68 -7.07 -2.33
N ASP A 95 -6.32 -8.23 -2.21
CA ASP A 95 -7.31 -8.77 -3.17
C ASP A 95 -8.63 -7.99 -3.20
N SER A 96 -8.80 -7.06 -2.27
CA SER A 96 -9.87 -6.06 -2.26
C SER A 96 -9.32 -4.72 -1.75
N SER A 97 -10.04 -3.64 -2.06
CA SER A 97 -9.64 -2.30 -1.63
C SER A 97 -9.60 -2.18 -0.11
N ARG A 98 -8.49 -1.64 0.43
CA ARG A 98 -8.29 -1.36 1.86
C ARG A 98 -8.11 0.13 2.08
N THR A 99 -8.49 0.62 3.25
CA THR A 99 -8.04 1.94 3.69
C THR A 99 -6.54 1.89 3.95
N ALA A 100 -5.78 2.78 3.30
CA ALA A 100 -4.36 2.99 3.54
C ALA A 100 -4.15 4.03 4.63
N TYR A 101 -4.85 5.16 4.56
CA TYR A 101 -4.71 6.25 5.51
C TYR A 101 -5.95 7.16 5.45
N GLY A 102 -6.27 7.87 6.53
CA GLY A 102 -7.36 8.85 6.55
C GLY A 102 -7.05 10.10 7.36
N LEU A 103 -7.82 11.14 7.10
CA LEU A 103 -7.92 12.34 7.92
C LEU A 103 -9.38 12.58 8.29
N ALA A 104 -9.62 12.91 9.56
CA ALA A 104 -10.90 13.41 10.04
C ALA A 104 -10.72 14.73 10.80
N GLY A 105 -11.67 15.66 10.61
CA GLY A 105 -11.72 16.92 11.36
C GLY A 105 -10.53 17.83 11.10
N GLY A 106 -9.97 17.79 9.89
CA GLY A 106 -8.87 18.67 9.52
C GLY A 106 -9.32 20.09 9.23
N THR A 107 -8.36 21.02 9.24
CA THR A 107 -8.61 22.43 8.90
C THR A 107 -7.47 22.98 8.06
N GLY A 108 -7.81 23.75 7.03
CA GLY A 108 -6.85 24.34 6.12
C GLY A 108 -6.17 23.30 5.22
N ASN A 109 -5.02 23.67 4.69
CA ASN A 109 -4.18 22.74 3.93
C ASN A 109 -3.60 21.70 4.87
N ASN A 110 -3.55 20.45 4.41
CA ASN A 110 -3.08 19.34 5.22
C ASN A 110 -2.43 18.25 4.34
N SER A 111 -1.55 17.47 4.96
CA SER A 111 -0.89 16.36 4.29
C SER A 111 -0.52 15.25 5.27
N ALA A 112 -0.41 14.02 4.76
CA ALA A 112 0.18 12.90 5.48
C ALA A 112 1.11 12.12 4.55
N THR A 113 2.30 11.78 5.05
CA THR A 113 3.25 10.90 4.38
C THR A 113 3.45 9.65 5.23
N TRP A 114 3.38 8.47 4.62
CA TRP A 114 3.67 7.17 5.25
C TRP A 114 4.51 6.30 4.32
N ASN A 115 5.17 5.27 4.87
CA ASN A 115 5.98 4.32 4.10
C ASN A 115 5.48 2.89 4.35
N PRO A 116 4.52 2.41 3.54
CA PRO A 116 3.88 1.13 3.76
C PRO A 116 4.79 -0.05 3.41
N THR A 117 4.47 -1.20 4.00
CA THR A 117 5.18 -2.46 3.75
C THR A 117 4.24 -3.48 3.13
N LEU A 118 4.77 -4.23 2.16
CA LEU A 118 4.15 -5.44 1.64
C LEU A 118 4.85 -6.68 2.18
N VAL A 119 4.05 -7.72 2.43
CA VAL A 119 4.51 -9.11 2.57
C VAL A 119 3.85 -9.93 1.48
N VAL A 120 4.67 -10.60 0.69
CA VAL A 120 4.22 -11.48 -0.39
C VAL A 120 4.50 -12.92 0.02
N ALA A 121 3.44 -13.70 0.19
CA ALA A 121 3.53 -15.14 0.40
C ALA A 121 3.69 -15.82 -0.97
N ILE A 122 4.89 -16.34 -1.26
CA ILE A 122 5.20 -16.95 -2.55
C ILE A 122 4.56 -18.34 -2.58
N PRO A 123 3.68 -18.67 -3.56
CA PRO A 123 3.09 -19.99 -3.67
C PRO A 123 4.16 -21.08 -3.78
N ALA A 124 3.92 -22.25 -3.16
CA ALA A 124 4.88 -23.36 -3.20
C ALA A 124 5.11 -23.92 -4.61
N GLY A 125 4.14 -23.77 -5.50
CA GLY A 125 4.26 -24.15 -6.92
C GLY A 125 4.79 -23.04 -7.83
N ALA A 126 5.22 -21.90 -7.27
CA ALA A 126 5.77 -20.80 -8.06
C ALA A 126 7.06 -21.22 -8.77
N VAL A 127 7.21 -20.85 -10.04
CA VAL A 127 8.46 -21.07 -10.80
C VAL A 127 9.43 -19.90 -10.63
N ASN A 128 10.70 -20.13 -10.95
CA ASN A 128 11.71 -19.09 -10.94
C ASN A 128 11.39 -17.98 -11.95
N GLY A 129 11.55 -16.72 -11.54
CA GLY A 129 11.32 -15.56 -12.39
C GLY A 129 11.25 -14.26 -11.61
N THR A 130 11.19 -13.16 -12.35
CA THR A 130 10.96 -11.82 -11.79
C THR A 130 9.46 -11.53 -11.84
N TYR A 131 8.84 -11.51 -10.67
CA TYR A 131 7.40 -11.25 -10.53
C TYR A 131 7.15 -9.75 -10.42
N THR A 132 6.23 -9.23 -11.24
CA THR A 132 5.82 -7.82 -11.22
C THR A 132 4.32 -7.72 -11.02
N GLY A 133 3.90 -6.78 -10.17
CA GLY A 133 2.50 -6.44 -9.90
C GLY A 133 2.34 -4.94 -9.71
N THR A 134 1.10 -4.46 -9.73
CA THR A 134 0.77 -3.03 -9.55
C THR A 134 -0.01 -2.84 -8.26
N VAL A 135 0.50 -1.97 -7.39
CA VAL A 135 -0.24 -1.47 -6.22
C VAL A 135 -0.75 -0.07 -6.53
N THR A 136 -2.06 0.10 -6.46
CA THR A 136 -2.72 1.37 -6.77
C THR A 136 -3.16 2.02 -5.47
N HIS A 137 -2.70 3.27 -5.25
CA HIS A 137 -3.28 4.13 -4.23
C HIS A 137 -4.18 5.18 -4.88
N SER A 138 -5.33 5.45 -4.27
CA SER A 138 -6.26 6.49 -4.69
C SER A 138 -6.72 7.30 -3.48
N ILE A 139 -7.20 8.52 -3.69
CA ILE A 139 -7.68 9.38 -2.61
C ILE A 139 -9.03 10.00 -2.99
N LEU A 140 -9.94 10.06 -2.01
CA LEU A 140 -11.28 10.65 -2.10
C LEU A 140 -11.51 11.64 -0.95
#